data_AF-A0A938MYV7-F1
#
_entry.id   AF-A0A938MYV7-F1
#
_cell.length_a   1.000
_cell.length_b   1.000
_cell.length_c   1.000
_cell.angle_alpha   90.00
_cell.angle_beta   90.00
_cell.angle_gamma   90.00
#
_symmetry.space_group_name_H-M   'P 1'
#
loop_
_entity.id
_entity.type
_entity.pdbx_description
1 polymer ?
#
loop_
_entity_poly.entity_id
_entity_poly.type
_entity_poly.pdbx_seq_one_letter_code
_entity_poly.pdbx_strand_id
1 'polypeptide(L)'
;MSKEGLSFEAWLEKARLRRERLNDRQLAVLEAAYRLLEDGGHDYASRRLVEHLLLHADLGLKVAQVARLVDMDRCTSSRHRRCSSAQVVQAIPNRQAGKFPGKLLPRYAGPVAQFLLEQPHATRDEIIDFLERRWQIRPGYRALDNFLRKYGLDRRTLHTPASADAPVAASAEDAAAAEAEPHSAAAIAWPSDRQVLLPSPAEIRVLAPSPRHLSVPPPADFFLPTPSTRVRS
;
A
#
# COMPACT_ATOMS: atom_id res chain seq x y z
N MET A 1 16.55 -8.30 -31.94
CA MET A 1 15.14 -7.93 -31.70
C MET A 1 15.03 -6.42 -31.83
N SER A 2 14.53 -5.94 -32.97
CA SER A 2 14.45 -4.51 -33.29
C SER A 2 13.42 -3.86 -32.37
N LYS A 3 13.86 -2.96 -31.49
CA LYS A 3 12.97 -2.06 -30.76
C LYS A 3 12.48 -1.02 -31.76
N GLU A 4 11.27 -1.17 -32.28
CA GLU A 4 10.55 -0.04 -32.85
C GLU A 4 10.23 0.92 -31.69
N GLY A 5 11.16 1.84 -31.42
CA GLY A 5 10.91 2.95 -30.50
C GLY A 5 9.73 3.76 -31.03
N LEU A 6 8.73 3.97 -30.18
CA LEU A 6 7.60 4.84 -30.50
C LEU A 6 8.13 6.24 -30.73
N SER A 7 7.97 6.83 -31.92
CA SER A 7 8.42 8.21 -32.18
C SER A 7 7.88 9.19 -31.13
N PHE A 8 8.58 10.30 -30.91
CA PHE A 8 8.17 11.32 -29.94
C PHE A 8 6.71 11.79 -30.16
N GLU A 9 6.30 11.97 -31.42
CA GLU A 9 4.92 12.33 -31.77
C GLU A 9 3.92 11.22 -31.38
N ALA A 10 4.24 9.95 -31.66
CA ALA A 10 3.39 8.83 -31.26
C ALA A 10 3.29 8.71 -29.72
N TRP A 11 4.37 9.03 -29.01
CA TRP A 11 4.40 9.08 -27.55
C TRP A 11 3.49 10.18 -26.98
N LEU A 12 3.48 11.37 -27.59
CA LEU A 12 2.56 12.46 -27.21
C LEU A 12 1.09 12.12 -27.52
N GLU A 13 0.82 11.55 -28.70
CA GLU A 13 -0.53 11.15 -29.12
C GLU A 13 -1.15 10.11 -28.19
N LYS A 14 -0.34 9.16 -27.71
CA LYS A 14 -0.75 8.19 -26.67
C LYS A 14 -1.29 8.87 -25.41
N ALA A 15 -0.70 9.99 -25.01
CA ALA A 15 -1.16 10.79 -23.88
C ALA A 15 -2.30 11.75 -24.23
N ARG A 16 -2.72 11.81 -25.50
CA ARG A 16 -3.65 12.80 -26.07
C ARG A 16 -3.12 14.22 -25.91
N LEU A 17 -1.82 14.39 -26.12
CA LEU A 17 -1.15 15.68 -26.19
C LEU A 17 -0.90 16.01 -27.65
N ARG A 18 -1.24 17.24 -28.04
CA ARG A 18 -0.98 17.78 -29.38
C ARG A 18 0.18 18.75 -29.30
N ARG A 19 1.20 18.55 -30.14
CA ARG A 19 2.41 19.37 -30.13
C ARG A 19 2.12 20.86 -30.30
N GLU A 20 1.12 21.21 -31.11
CA GLU A 20 0.74 22.59 -31.41
C GLU A 20 0.12 23.33 -30.21
N ARG A 21 -0.29 22.61 -29.18
CA ARG A 21 -0.90 23.17 -27.95
C ARG A 21 0.10 23.28 -26.80
N LEU A 22 1.32 22.81 -26.98
CA LEU A 22 2.35 22.81 -25.96
C LEU A 22 3.26 24.02 -26.14
N ASN A 23 3.60 24.69 -25.04
CA ASN A 23 4.61 25.75 -25.04
C ASN A 23 6.02 25.15 -25.12
N ASP A 24 7.01 25.92 -25.57
CA ASP A 24 8.42 25.54 -25.71
C ASP A 24 8.98 24.91 -24.43
N ARG A 25 8.63 25.46 -23.26
CA ARG A 25 9.01 24.89 -21.96
C ARG A 25 8.44 23.49 -21.75
N GLN A 26 7.17 23.26 -22.10
CA GLN A 26 6.54 21.95 -21.96
C GLN A 26 7.17 20.96 -22.94
N LEU A 27 7.41 21.38 -24.19
CA LEU A 27 8.07 20.56 -25.19
C LEU A 27 9.47 20.15 -24.76
N ALA A 28 10.29 21.09 -24.25
CA ALA A 28 11.64 20.79 -23.79
C ALA A 28 11.66 19.75 -22.66
N VAL A 29 10.77 19.88 -21.67
CA VAL A 29 10.70 18.92 -20.55
C VAL A 29 10.17 17.56 -21.02
N LEU A 30 9.16 17.54 -21.89
CA LEU A 30 8.62 16.30 -22.46
C LEU A 30 9.64 15.58 -23.34
N GLU A 31 10.41 16.31 -24.14
CA GLU A 31 11.47 15.75 -24.98
C GLU A 31 12.61 15.18 -24.12
N ALA A 32 13.02 15.89 -23.06
CA ALA A 32 13.99 15.37 -22.10
C ALA A 32 13.49 14.10 -21.39
N ALA A 33 12.23 14.09 -20.97
CA ALA A 33 11.59 12.90 -20.37
C ALA A 33 11.51 11.72 -21.34
N TYR A 34 11.17 11.97 -22.60
CA TYR A 34 11.15 10.95 -23.65
C TYR A 34 12.54 10.37 -23.89
N ARG A 35 13.57 11.21 -24.08
CA ARG A 35 14.96 10.74 -24.26
C ARG A 35 15.44 9.93 -23.06
N LEU A 36 15.10 10.33 -21.84
CA LEU A 36 15.45 9.57 -20.64
C LEU A 36 14.83 8.17 -20.63
N LEU A 37 13.61 8.00 -21.15
CA LEU A 37 12.96 6.69 -21.26
C LEU A 37 13.56 5.83 -22.39
N GLU A 38 13.99 6.45 -23.49
CA GLU A 38 14.65 5.75 -24.59
C GLU A 38 16.07 5.29 -24.17
N ASP A 39 16.84 6.15 -23.51
CA ASP A 39 18.21 5.88 -23.07
C ASP A 39 18.25 4.96 -21.84
N GLY A 40 17.45 5.25 -20.81
CA GLY A 40 17.38 4.48 -19.55
C GLY A 40 16.58 3.18 -19.67
N GLY A 41 15.86 3.01 -20.78
CA GLY A 41 14.91 1.93 -20.99
C GLY A 41 13.58 2.15 -20.26
N HIS A 42 12.56 1.44 -20.71
CA HIS A 42 11.22 1.49 -20.11
C HIS A 42 11.10 0.64 -18.84
N ASP A 43 12.15 0.56 -18.04
CA ASP A 43 12.13 -0.17 -16.78
C ASP A 43 11.32 0.58 -15.71
N TYR A 44 11.03 -0.09 -14.59
CA TYR A 44 10.24 0.53 -13.54
C TYR A 44 10.91 1.77 -12.94
N ALA A 45 12.24 1.80 -12.78
CA ALA A 45 12.92 2.94 -12.17
C ALA A 45 12.81 4.19 -13.04
N SER A 46 13.16 4.08 -14.33
CA SER A 46 13.13 5.20 -15.26
C SER A 46 11.71 5.74 -15.42
N ARG A 47 10.73 4.84 -15.55
CA ARG A 47 9.31 5.20 -15.53
C ARG A 47 8.94 5.95 -14.25
N ARG A 48 9.31 5.42 -13.07
CA ARG A 48 8.97 6.04 -11.79
C ARG A 48 9.60 7.43 -11.61
N LEU A 49 10.83 7.63 -12.06
CA LEU A 49 11.53 8.91 -12.00
C LEU A 49 10.89 9.93 -12.95
N VAL A 50 10.59 9.53 -14.19
CA VAL A 50 9.94 10.40 -15.18
C VAL A 50 8.52 10.77 -14.75
N GLU A 51 7.76 9.82 -14.22
CA GLU A 51 6.43 10.08 -13.65
C GLU A 51 6.52 11.13 -12.55
N HIS A 52 7.46 10.98 -11.62
CA HIS A 52 7.66 11.94 -10.52
C HIS A 52 8.02 13.33 -11.06
N LEU A 53 8.99 13.40 -11.97
CA LEU A 53 9.41 14.66 -12.58
C LEU A 53 8.23 15.36 -13.28
N LEU A 54 7.45 14.65 -14.11
CA LEU A 54 6.33 15.23 -14.84
C LEU A 54 5.17 15.66 -13.94
N LEU A 55 4.94 14.96 -12.82
CA LEU A 55 3.92 15.36 -11.84
C LEU A 55 4.29 16.61 -11.03
N HIS A 56 5.59 16.91 -10.92
CA HIS A 56 6.12 18.00 -10.08
C HIS A 56 6.80 19.14 -10.86
N ALA A 57 6.90 19.05 -12.19
CA ALA A 57 7.50 20.09 -13.04
C ALA A 57 6.56 21.27 -13.38
N ASP A 58 5.37 21.34 -12.76
CA ASP A 58 4.34 22.38 -12.96
C ASP A 58 3.98 22.64 -14.43
N LEU A 59 3.95 21.58 -15.24
CA LEU A 59 3.65 21.65 -16.67
C LEU A 59 2.15 21.80 -16.98
N GLY A 60 1.27 21.80 -15.97
CA GLY A 60 -0.18 21.79 -16.17
C GLY A 60 -0.75 20.49 -16.76
N LEU A 61 0.05 19.42 -16.79
CA LEU A 61 -0.38 18.12 -17.30
C LEU A 61 -1.33 17.43 -16.32
N LYS A 62 -2.39 16.81 -16.84
CA LYS A 62 -3.31 16.01 -16.03
C LYS A 62 -2.62 14.70 -15.63
N VAL A 63 -2.90 14.20 -14.42
CA VAL A 63 -2.36 12.91 -13.92
C VAL A 63 -2.60 11.76 -14.91
N ALA A 64 -3.76 11.74 -15.59
CA ALA A 64 -4.07 10.72 -16.58
C ALA A 64 -3.19 10.81 -17.85
N GLN A 65 -2.73 11.99 -18.21
CA GLN A 65 -1.81 12.18 -19.34
C GLN A 65 -0.41 11.68 -18.95
N VAL A 66 0.07 12.07 -17.77
CA VAL A 66 1.36 11.58 -17.23
C VAL A 66 1.38 10.06 -17.10
N ALA A 67 0.31 9.47 -16.58
CA ALA A 67 0.14 8.03 -16.47
C ALA A 67 0.28 7.32 -17.83
N ARG A 68 -0.29 7.89 -18.89
CA ARG A 68 -0.21 7.35 -20.26
C ARG A 68 1.17 7.51 -20.90
N LEU A 69 1.85 8.63 -20.65
CA LEU A 69 3.22 8.86 -21.13
C LEU A 69 4.18 7.80 -20.59
N VAL A 70 3.97 7.37 -19.35
CA VAL A 70 4.90 6.52 -18.62
C VAL A 70 4.45 5.05 -18.54
N ASP A 71 3.31 4.71 -19.15
CA ASP A 71 2.70 3.37 -19.06
C ASP A 71 2.47 2.91 -17.61
N MET A 72 1.83 3.77 -16.82
CA MET A 72 1.43 3.50 -15.45
C MET A 72 -0.08 3.67 -15.29
N ASP A 73 -0.65 2.98 -14.31
CA ASP A 73 -2.08 3.13 -14.01
C ASP A 73 -2.37 4.50 -13.42
N ARG A 74 -3.47 5.12 -13.87
CA ARG A 74 -3.95 6.41 -13.33
C ARG A 74 -4.07 6.41 -11.82
N CYS A 75 -4.60 5.32 -11.24
CA CYS A 75 -4.78 5.19 -9.79
C CYS A 75 -3.43 5.19 -9.06
N THR A 76 -2.44 4.54 -9.67
CA THR A 76 -1.06 4.46 -9.18
C THR A 76 -0.41 5.84 -9.25
N SER A 77 -0.44 6.51 -10.39
CA SER A 77 0.08 7.87 -10.56
C SER A 77 -0.58 8.90 -9.64
N SER A 78 -1.88 8.76 -9.37
CA SER A 78 -2.58 9.62 -8.42
C SER A 78 -2.07 9.48 -6.99
N ARG A 79 -1.70 8.27 -6.55
CA ARG A 79 -1.09 8.06 -5.23
C ARG A 79 0.32 8.61 -5.19
N HIS A 80 1.04 8.44 -6.29
CA HIS A 80 2.43 8.84 -6.45
C HIS A 80 2.63 10.36 -6.41
N ARG A 81 1.64 11.15 -6.83
CA ARG A 81 1.66 12.62 -6.73
C ARG A 81 1.92 13.16 -5.31
N ARG A 82 1.63 12.36 -4.27
CA ARG A 82 1.85 12.74 -2.87
C ARG A 82 3.22 12.32 -2.34
N CYS A 83 4.00 11.60 -3.12
CA CYS A 83 5.31 11.10 -2.70
C CYS A 83 6.35 12.22 -2.81
N SER A 84 7.27 12.29 -1.85
CA SER A 84 8.47 13.10 -1.99
C SER A 84 9.50 12.41 -2.88
N SER A 85 10.46 13.15 -3.43
CA SER A 85 11.55 12.60 -4.24
C SER A 85 12.33 11.51 -3.49
N ALA A 86 12.57 11.71 -2.18
CA ALA A 86 13.24 10.71 -1.33
C ALA A 86 12.43 9.40 -1.22
N GLN A 87 11.11 9.49 -1.09
CA GLN A 87 10.23 8.32 -1.07
C GLN A 87 10.22 7.57 -2.40
N VAL A 88 10.30 8.28 -3.52
CA VAL A 88 10.39 7.65 -4.85
C VAL A 88 11.68 6.84 -4.99
N VAL A 89 12.83 7.45 -4.66
CA VAL A 89 14.14 6.77 -4.72
C VAL A 89 14.17 5.56 -3.81
N GLN A 90 13.62 5.65 -2.59
CA GLN A 90 13.54 4.51 -1.67
C GLN A 90 12.59 3.40 -2.16
N ALA A 91 11.52 3.75 -2.88
CA ALA A 91 10.53 2.77 -3.35
C ALA A 91 11.00 1.96 -4.58
N ILE A 92 11.95 2.49 -5.37
CA ILE A 92 12.44 1.86 -6.59
C ILE A 92 13.14 0.52 -6.30
N PRO A 93 14.16 0.44 -5.42
CA PRO A 93 14.82 -0.83 -5.09
C PRO A 93 13.85 -1.85 -4.49
N ASN A 94 12.91 -1.41 -3.65
CA ASN A 94 11.93 -2.29 -3.02
C ASN A 94 11.04 -2.99 -4.05
N ARG A 95 10.63 -2.30 -5.11
CA ARG A 95 9.78 -2.90 -6.15
C ARG A 95 10.59 -3.66 -7.21
N GLN A 96 11.76 -3.15 -7.61
CA GLN A 96 12.64 -3.82 -8.56
C GLN A 96 13.15 -5.17 -8.03
N ALA A 97 13.34 -5.28 -6.71
CA ALA A 97 13.69 -6.54 -6.09
C ALA A 97 12.52 -7.56 -6.05
N GLY A 98 11.34 -7.24 -6.61
CA GLY A 98 10.14 -8.07 -6.53
C GLY A 98 9.44 -8.04 -5.16
N LYS A 99 9.90 -7.18 -4.25
CA LYS A 99 9.56 -7.20 -2.83
C LYS A 99 8.36 -6.30 -2.60
N PHE A 100 7.21 -6.74 -3.08
CA PHE A 100 6.00 -6.38 -2.33
C PHE A 100 6.12 -7.04 -0.97
N PRO A 101 5.85 -6.34 0.14
CA PRO A 101 5.71 -6.99 1.42
C PRO A 101 4.53 -7.94 1.29
N GLY A 102 4.81 -9.21 0.96
CA GLY A 102 3.82 -10.25 1.02
C GLY A 102 3.30 -10.23 2.44
N LYS A 103 1.99 -10.03 2.58
CA LYS A 103 1.38 -9.97 3.90
C LYS A 103 1.75 -11.24 4.64
N LEU A 104 2.36 -11.10 5.81
CA LEU A 104 2.64 -12.26 6.64
C LEU A 104 1.31 -12.84 7.11
N LEU A 105 0.99 -14.02 6.59
CA LEU A 105 -0.22 -14.75 6.91
C LEU A 105 0.00 -15.62 8.16
N PRO A 106 -1.05 -15.86 8.96
CA PRO A 106 -0.96 -16.74 10.13
C PRO A 106 -0.36 -18.12 9.84
N ARG A 107 -0.60 -18.66 8.64
CA ARG A 107 -0.08 -19.97 8.20
C ARG A 107 1.46 -20.08 8.25
N TYR A 108 2.18 -18.96 8.24
CA TYR A 108 3.64 -18.95 8.30
C TYR A 108 4.18 -19.08 9.72
N ALA A 109 3.35 -18.91 10.76
CA ALA A 109 3.81 -18.88 12.14
C ALA A 109 4.42 -20.22 12.57
N GLY A 110 3.79 -21.34 12.23
CA GLY A 110 4.30 -22.68 12.53
C GLY A 110 5.67 -22.95 11.89
N PRO A 111 5.83 -22.80 10.56
CA PRO A 111 7.12 -22.98 9.91
C PRO A 111 8.21 -22.01 10.38
N VAL A 112 7.86 -20.75 10.72
CA VAL A 112 8.82 -19.80 11.29
C VAL A 112 9.22 -20.21 12.70
N ALA A 113 8.28 -20.71 13.52
CA ALA A 113 8.59 -21.26 14.85
C ALA A 113 9.54 -22.45 14.74
N GLN A 114 9.28 -23.37 13.81
CA GLN A 114 10.17 -24.51 13.54
C GLN A 114 11.57 -24.04 13.11
N PHE A 115 11.65 -23.08 12.19
CA PHE A 115 12.93 -22.51 11.76
C PHE A 115 13.71 -21.86 12.92
N LEU A 116 13.02 -21.16 13.83
CA LEU A 116 13.65 -20.55 15.01
C LEU A 116 14.08 -21.59 16.06
N LEU A 117 13.43 -22.75 16.13
CA LEU A 117 13.86 -23.87 16.96
C LEU A 117 15.11 -24.54 16.39
N GLU A 118 15.15 -24.74 15.07
CA GLU A 118 16.30 -25.32 14.37
C GLU A 118 17.50 -24.36 14.31
N GLN A 119 17.24 -23.05 14.27
CA GLN A 119 18.26 -22.00 14.23
C GLN A 119 18.02 -20.98 15.34
N PRO A 120 18.41 -21.29 16.60
CA PRO A 120 18.13 -20.44 17.76
C PRO A 120 18.72 -19.03 17.63
N HIS A 121 19.84 -18.90 16.93
CA HIS A 121 20.56 -17.65 16.73
C HIS A 121 20.18 -16.92 15.44
N ALA A 122 19.19 -17.40 14.68
CA ALA A 122 18.85 -16.85 13.36
C ALA A 122 18.58 -15.34 13.35
N THR A 123 19.35 -14.57 12.60
CA THR A 123 19.14 -13.11 12.53
C THR A 123 17.82 -12.77 11.84
N ARG A 124 17.33 -11.53 12.02
CA ARG A 124 16.11 -11.06 11.34
C ARG A 124 16.21 -11.22 9.82
N ASP A 125 17.40 -10.98 9.28
CA ASP A 125 17.68 -11.14 7.86
C ASP A 125 17.58 -12.60 7.44
N GLU A 126 18.11 -13.53 8.24
CA GLU A 126 17.98 -14.97 7.96
C GLU A 126 16.52 -15.44 7.98
N ILE A 127 15.67 -14.89 8.85
CA ILE A 127 14.22 -15.18 8.86
C ILE A 127 13.55 -14.63 7.58
N ILE A 128 13.93 -13.43 7.14
CA ILE A 128 13.45 -12.84 5.89
C ILE A 128 13.89 -13.70 4.70
N ASP A 129 15.15 -14.14 4.69
CA ASP A 129 15.71 -14.97 3.63
C ASP A 129 15.09 -16.36 3.61
N PHE A 130 14.71 -16.91 4.77
CA PHE A 130 13.94 -18.15 4.87
C PHE A 130 12.55 -17.99 4.23
N LEU A 131 11.85 -16.90 4.55
CA LEU A 131 10.53 -16.60 3.97
C LEU A 131 10.60 -16.34 2.46
N GLU A 132 11.66 -15.67 2.00
CA GLU A 132 11.93 -15.41 0.58
C GLU A 132 12.23 -16.71 -0.16
N ARG A 133 13.11 -17.57 0.37
CA ARG A 133 13.45 -18.86 -0.26
C ARG A 133 12.26 -19.82 -0.32
N ARG A 134 11.44 -19.87 0.72
CA ARG A 134 10.40 -20.90 0.85
C ARG A 134 9.06 -20.49 0.24
N TRP A 135 8.70 -19.21 0.30
CA TRP A 135 7.41 -18.71 -0.19
C TRP A 135 7.51 -17.51 -1.14
N GLN A 136 8.72 -17.08 -1.50
CA GLN A 136 8.95 -15.89 -2.36
C GLN A 136 8.31 -14.62 -1.78
N ILE A 137 8.29 -14.53 -0.44
CA ILE A 137 7.74 -13.39 0.29
C ILE A 137 8.86 -12.70 1.06
N ARG A 138 9.04 -11.40 0.81
CA ARG A 138 9.94 -10.55 1.59
C ARG A 138 9.15 -9.56 2.45
N PRO A 139 8.81 -9.89 3.70
CA PRO A 139 8.17 -8.92 4.56
C PRO A 139 9.13 -7.77 4.87
N GLY A 140 8.60 -6.57 5.08
CA GLY A 140 9.39 -5.49 5.68
C GLY A 140 9.69 -5.79 7.15
N TYR A 141 10.80 -5.28 7.69
CA TYR A 141 11.20 -5.51 9.10
C TYR A 141 10.10 -5.23 10.12
N ARG A 142 9.36 -4.11 9.97
CA ARG A 142 8.24 -3.79 10.88
C ARG A 142 7.11 -4.81 10.82
N ALA A 143 6.83 -5.35 9.63
CA ALA A 143 5.80 -6.37 9.46
C ALA A 143 6.25 -7.69 10.10
N LEU A 144 7.52 -8.05 9.95
CA LEU A 144 8.11 -9.22 10.61
C LEU A 144 8.09 -9.07 12.14
N ASP A 145 8.51 -7.93 12.67
CA ASP A 145 8.52 -7.68 14.12
C ASP A 145 7.11 -7.79 14.73
N ASN A 146 6.13 -7.16 14.08
CA ASN A 146 4.74 -7.25 14.53
C ASN A 146 4.20 -8.67 14.42
N PHE A 147 4.60 -9.42 13.40
CA PHE A 147 4.22 -10.81 13.22
C PHE A 147 4.81 -11.70 14.32
N LEU A 148 6.12 -11.58 14.58
CA LEU A 148 6.80 -12.35 15.62
C LEU A 148 6.19 -12.06 17.00
N ARG A 149 5.96 -10.78 17.32
CA ARG A 149 5.29 -10.39 18.57
C ARG A 149 3.87 -10.95 18.68
N LYS A 150 3.09 -10.88 17.60
CA LYS A 150 1.70 -11.35 17.59
C LYS A 150 1.58 -12.86 17.85
N TYR A 151 2.56 -13.66 17.42
CA TYR A 151 2.55 -15.11 17.61
C TYR A 151 3.48 -15.58 18.74
N GLY A 152 4.00 -14.68 19.57
CA GLY A 152 4.90 -15.04 20.68
C GLY A 152 6.25 -15.63 20.23
N LEU A 153 6.63 -15.39 18.97
CA LEU A 153 7.90 -15.83 18.37
C LEU A 153 9.02 -14.79 18.57
N ASP A 154 8.74 -13.73 19.32
CA ASP A 154 9.77 -12.76 19.70
C ASP A 154 10.71 -13.43 20.70
N ARG A 155 12.02 -13.20 20.56
CA ARG A 155 13.03 -13.86 21.41
C ARG A 155 12.85 -13.53 22.89
N ARG A 156 12.26 -12.37 23.18
CA ARG A 156 11.91 -11.93 24.53
C ARG A 156 10.84 -12.82 25.19
N THR A 157 9.95 -13.42 24.40
CA THR A 157 8.90 -14.32 24.90
C THR A 157 9.35 -15.78 24.94
N LEU A 158 10.32 -16.19 24.09
CA LEU A 158 10.86 -17.55 24.07
C LEU A 158 11.87 -17.84 25.21
N HIS A 159 12.54 -16.82 25.75
CA HIS A 159 13.47 -16.95 26.88
C HIS A 159 12.83 -16.73 28.26
N THR A 160 11.51 -16.57 28.35
CA THR A 160 10.83 -16.70 29.64
C THR A 160 10.61 -18.19 29.87
N PRO A 161 11.33 -18.86 30.80
CA PRO A 161 11.01 -20.23 31.13
C PRO A 161 9.58 -20.25 31.62
N ALA A 162 8.74 -21.02 30.93
CA ALA A 162 7.43 -21.40 31.44
C ALA A 162 7.66 -22.04 32.81
N SER A 163 7.34 -21.31 33.88
CA SER A 163 7.12 -21.95 35.17
C SER A 163 5.96 -22.92 34.96
N ALA A 164 6.26 -24.18 35.19
CA ALA A 164 5.29 -25.26 35.23
C ALA A 164 4.30 -24.96 36.35
N ASP A 165 3.14 -24.43 35.98
CA ASP A 165 1.85 -24.74 36.57
C ASP A 165 0.77 -24.43 35.52
N ALA A 166 -0.03 -25.43 35.20
CA ALA A 166 -1.22 -25.36 34.35
C ALA A 166 -2.43 -25.78 35.23
N PRO A 167 -3.70 -25.77 34.79
CA PRO A 167 -4.31 -25.23 33.55
C PRO A 167 -5.69 -24.53 33.80
N VAL A 168 -6.43 -24.27 32.70
CA VAL A 168 -7.90 -24.35 32.53
C VAL A 168 -8.65 -23.05 32.18
N ALA A 169 -9.59 -23.26 31.26
CA ALA A 169 -10.50 -22.40 30.55
C ALA A 169 -11.49 -21.53 31.36
N ALA A 170 -12.05 -20.56 30.62
CA ALA A 170 -13.46 -20.13 30.58
C ALA A 170 -13.91 -18.90 31.39
N SER A 171 -14.71 -18.09 30.68
CA SER A 171 -15.75 -17.13 31.12
C SER A 171 -15.26 -15.84 31.80
N ALA A 172 -15.49 -14.67 31.21
CA ALA A 172 -16.76 -13.91 31.12
C ALA A 172 -17.15 -13.23 32.45
N GLU A 173 -17.24 -11.90 32.36
CA GLU A 173 -18.08 -10.97 33.13
C GLU A 173 -17.70 -10.54 34.57
N ASP A 174 -17.33 -9.26 34.63
CA ASP A 174 -17.87 -8.18 35.47
C ASP A 174 -17.41 -7.93 36.93
N ALA A 175 -17.51 -6.64 37.28
CA ALA A 175 -17.47 -5.99 38.59
C ALA A 175 -16.10 -5.61 39.22
N ALA A 176 -15.70 -4.37 38.89
CA ALA A 176 -15.63 -3.20 39.79
C ALA A 176 -14.67 -3.15 41.02
N ALA A 177 -14.02 -1.97 41.07
CA ALA A 177 -13.58 -1.20 42.24
C ALA A 177 -12.28 -1.59 42.98
N ALA A 178 -11.21 -0.82 42.70
CA ALA A 178 -10.45 -0.10 43.74
C ALA A 178 -9.54 0.97 43.10
N GLU A 179 -9.83 2.23 43.40
CA GLU A 179 -8.97 3.39 43.18
C GLU A 179 -7.69 3.31 44.03
N ALA A 180 -6.56 3.74 43.48
CA ALA A 180 -5.52 4.53 44.18
C ALA A 180 -4.36 4.87 43.21
N GLU A 181 -4.48 6.00 42.51
CA GLU A 181 -3.34 6.89 42.18
C GLU A 181 -2.95 7.68 43.47
N PRO A 182 -1.83 8.44 43.57
CA PRO A 182 -0.91 8.88 42.50
C PRO A 182 0.59 8.78 42.87
N HIS A 183 1.49 8.94 41.90
CA HIS A 183 2.68 9.84 42.02
C HIS A 183 3.40 10.05 40.67
N SER A 184 3.16 11.24 40.10
CA SER A 184 4.15 12.24 39.67
C SER A 184 5.21 11.92 38.59
N ALA A 185 4.92 12.44 37.39
CA ALA A 185 5.72 13.38 36.57
C ALA A 185 7.12 12.99 36.06
N ALA A 186 7.23 12.83 34.74
CA ALA A 186 8.13 13.64 33.89
C ALA A 186 7.73 13.51 32.41
N ALA A 187 6.98 14.50 31.92
CA ALA A 187 6.63 14.65 30.51
C ALA A 187 7.78 15.34 29.74
N ILE A 188 8.25 14.72 28.67
CA ILE A 188 9.12 15.36 27.68
C ILE A 188 8.20 16.01 26.63
N ALA A 189 8.14 17.34 26.66
CA ALA A 189 7.40 18.19 25.77
C ALA A 189 8.04 18.26 24.36
N TRP A 190 7.22 18.15 23.32
CA TRP A 190 7.57 18.57 21.96
C TRP A 190 6.92 19.94 21.68
N PRO A 191 7.65 20.93 21.13
CA PRO A 191 7.07 22.22 20.81
C PRO A 191 6.23 22.11 19.53
N SER A 192 4.92 22.29 19.65
CA SER A 192 4.03 22.61 18.55
C SER A 192 3.68 24.09 18.64
N ASP A 193 4.29 24.90 17.76
CA ASP A 193 3.79 26.25 17.52
C ASP A 193 4.00 26.60 16.04
N ARG A 194 2.94 26.45 15.25
CA ARG A 194 2.71 27.29 14.08
C ARG A 194 1.21 27.42 13.85
N GLN A 195 0.71 28.52 14.39
CA GLN A 195 -0.62 29.05 14.20
C GLN A 195 -0.98 29.13 12.71
N VAL A 196 -2.11 28.52 12.34
CA VAL A 196 -2.81 28.84 11.10
C VAL A 196 -4.12 29.51 11.50
N LEU A 197 -4.28 30.75 11.05
CA LEU A 197 -5.47 31.56 11.21
C LEU A 197 -6.74 30.80 10.77
N LEU A 198 -7.74 30.79 11.64
CA LEU A 198 -9.14 30.48 11.33
C LEU A 198 -9.76 31.56 10.43
N PRO A 199 -10.68 31.20 9.52
CA PRO A 199 -11.86 32.00 9.25
C PRO A 199 -13.12 31.42 9.92
N SER A 200 -13.98 32.36 10.30
CA SER A 200 -15.25 32.30 11.03
C SER A 200 -16.29 31.27 10.52
N PRO A 201 -17.15 30.69 11.40
CA PRO A 201 -18.21 29.78 11.01
C PRO A 201 -19.50 30.55 10.68
N ALA A 202 -19.84 30.64 9.39
CA ALA A 202 -21.19 30.96 8.97
C ALA A 202 -21.65 29.95 7.91
N GLU A 203 -22.73 29.24 8.26
CA GLU A 203 -23.64 28.49 7.37
C GLU A 203 -23.10 27.25 6.64
N ILE A 204 -23.01 26.13 7.35
CA ILE A 204 -23.17 24.81 6.74
C ILE A 204 -24.62 24.36 6.98
N ARG A 205 -25.50 24.61 5.99
CA ARG A 205 -26.79 23.92 5.92
C ARG A 205 -26.54 22.45 5.63
N VAL A 206 -26.81 21.60 6.63
CA VAL A 206 -26.86 20.15 6.47
C VAL A 206 -28.09 19.81 5.61
N LEU A 207 -27.84 19.50 4.33
CA LEU A 207 -28.81 18.78 3.51
C LEU A 207 -28.91 17.36 4.07
N ALA A 208 -30.00 17.09 4.79
CA ALA A 208 -30.37 15.74 5.20
C ALA A 208 -30.51 14.85 3.96
N PRO A 209 -29.91 13.65 3.92
CA PRO A 209 -30.18 12.70 2.85
C PRO A 209 -31.62 12.19 2.96
N SER A 210 -32.38 12.27 1.86
CA SER A 210 -33.72 11.70 1.73
C SER A 210 -33.73 10.21 2.15
N PRO A 211 -34.77 9.75 2.86
CA PRO A 211 -34.89 8.35 3.22
C PRO A 211 -34.97 7.50 1.95
N ARG A 212 -34.04 6.55 1.84
CA ARG A 212 -34.01 5.55 0.77
C ARG A 212 -35.30 4.74 0.83
N HIS A 213 -36.02 4.68 -0.28
CA HIS A 213 -37.10 3.73 -0.47
C HIS A 213 -36.61 2.32 -0.12
N LEU A 214 -37.29 1.72 0.85
CA LEU A 214 -37.17 0.31 1.19
C LEU A 214 -37.41 -0.51 -0.07
N SER A 215 -36.36 -1.17 -0.55
CA SER A 215 -36.46 -2.17 -1.60
C SER A 215 -37.35 -3.30 -1.09
N VAL A 216 -38.55 -3.42 -1.65
CA VAL A 216 -39.45 -4.56 -1.45
C VAL A 216 -38.71 -5.84 -1.87
N PRO A 217 -38.65 -6.90 -1.02
CA PRO A 217 -38.07 -8.16 -1.44
C PRO A 217 -38.90 -8.77 -2.58
N PRO A 218 -38.26 -9.43 -3.58
CA PRO A 218 -38.99 -10.09 -4.64
C PRO A 218 -39.89 -11.20 -4.09
N PRO A 219 -41.05 -11.48 -4.74
CA PRO A 219 -41.96 -12.53 -4.32
C PRO A 219 -41.27 -13.91 -4.32
N ALA A 220 -41.72 -14.79 -3.43
CA ALA A 220 -41.12 -16.09 -3.10
C ALA A 220 -41.04 -17.09 -4.28
N ASP A 221 -41.66 -16.79 -5.42
CA ASP A 221 -41.70 -17.67 -6.59
C ASP A 221 -40.43 -17.61 -7.45
N PHE A 222 -39.45 -16.76 -7.10
CA PHE A 222 -38.18 -16.67 -7.82
C PHE A 222 -37.29 -17.93 -7.67
N PHE A 223 -37.52 -18.73 -6.62
CA PHE A 223 -36.74 -19.94 -6.31
C PHE A 223 -37.42 -21.24 -6.74
N LEU A 224 -38.38 -21.20 -7.68
CA LEU A 224 -38.94 -22.42 -8.24
C LEU A 224 -38.01 -22.99 -9.33
N PRO A 225 -37.64 -24.28 -9.26
CA PRO A 225 -36.84 -24.92 -10.29
C PRO A 225 -37.61 -24.99 -11.61
N THR A 226 -37.00 -24.53 -12.69
CA THR A 226 -37.55 -24.69 -14.04
C THR A 226 -37.63 -26.18 -14.41
N PRO A 227 -38.74 -26.64 -15.03
CA PRO A 227 -38.82 -28.01 -15.50
C PRO A 227 -37.78 -28.24 -16.59
N SER A 228 -36.89 -29.21 -16.37
CA SER A 228 -35.85 -29.60 -17.32
C SER A 228 -36.44 -30.04 -18.65
N THR A 229 -35.98 -29.41 -19.72
CA THR A 229 -36.26 -29.79 -21.10
C THR A 229 -35.74 -31.21 -21.35
N ARG A 230 -36.62 -32.14 -21.75
CA ARG A 230 -36.22 -33.48 -22.17
C ARG A 230 -35.38 -33.40 -23.45
N VAL A 231 -34.15 -33.89 -23.39
CA VAL A 231 -33.36 -34.20 -24.58
C VAL A 231 -33.98 -35.45 -25.22
N ARG A 232 -34.47 -35.34 -26.45
CA ARG A 232 -34.89 -36.49 -27.26
C ARG A 232 -33.63 -37.23 -27.73
N SER A 233 -33.67 -38.55 -27.55
CA SER A 233 -32.75 -39.56 -28.11
C SER A 233 -32.68 -39.50 -29.63
#